data_AF-A0A4R2BNV5-F1
#
_entry.id   AF-A0A4R2BNV5-F1
#
_cell.length_a   1.000
_cell.length_b   1.000
_cell.length_c   1.000
_cell.angle_alpha   90.00
_cell.angle_beta   90.00
_cell.angle_gamma   90.00
#
_symmetry.space_group_name_H-M   'P 1'
#
loop_
_entity.id
_entity.type
_entity.pdbx_description
1 polymer ?
#
loop_
_entity_poly.entity_id
_entity_poly.type
_entity_poly.pdbx_seq_one_letter_code
_entity_poly.pdbx_strand_id
1 'polypeptide(L)'
;MNLSAFADLLASRGLRLLPGSHAVPVELLVQLPDATIARFTARGTKLRLRQYSPDALTSIVIAAECGCGDHHPRTGPNRVTLSTYAVPVAEHVLDGELLFGWQHHEAGALRLPDASTHFFTLLNQLTASTTEAAAVVAEETRTLVGVA
;
A
#
# COMPACT_ATOMS: atom_id res chain seq x y z
N MET A 1 -12.20 -14.66 -1.54
CA MET A 1 -11.03 -14.40 -0.68
C MET A 1 -11.39 -13.30 0.31
N ASN A 2 -11.08 -13.46 1.60
CA ASN A 2 -11.23 -12.42 2.62
C ASN A 2 -9.87 -11.77 2.95
N LEU A 3 -9.84 -10.75 3.81
CA LEU A 3 -8.59 -10.05 4.16
C LEU A 3 -7.56 -10.95 4.86
N SER A 4 -7.99 -11.93 5.66
CA SER A 4 -7.07 -12.86 6.32
C SER A 4 -6.32 -13.72 5.31
N ALA A 5 -7.05 -14.37 4.41
CA ALA A 5 -6.44 -15.18 3.35
C ALA A 5 -5.57 -14.32 2.41
N PHE A 6 -5.95 -13.05 2.20
CA PHE A 6 -5.14 -12.12 1.43
C PHE A 6 -3.87 -11.69 2.17
N ALA A 7 -3.92 -11.53 3.50
CA ALA A 7 -2.75 -11.27 4.33
C ALA A 7 -1.74 -12.44 4.25
N ASP A 8 -2.21 -13.68 4.29
CA ASP A 8 -1.36 -14.88 4.13
C ASP A 8 -0.71 -14.90 2.73
N LEU A 9 -1.48 -14.56 1.70
CA LEU A 9 -1.00 -14.43 0.33
C LEU A 9 0.09 -13.34 0.19
N LEU A 10 -0.07 -12.21 0.86
CA LEU A 10 0.93 -11.14 0.92
C LEU A 10 2.17 -11.60 1.68
N ALA A 11 2.01 -12.24 2.84
CA ALA A 11 3.10 -12.74 3.65
C ALA A 11 3.98 -13.74 2.89
N SER A 12 3.38 -14.63 2.08
CA SER A 12 4.12 -15.55 1.21
C SER A 12 5.00 -14.85 0.15
N ARG A 13 4.78 -13.55 -0.10
CA ARG A 13 5.57 -12.70 -1.00
C ARG A 13 6.45 -11.69 -0.26
N GLY A 14 6.63 -11.85 1.05
CA GLY A 14 7.41 -10.91 1.88
C GLY A 14 6.72 -9.57 2.13
N LEU A 15 5.42 -9.46 1.83
CA LEU A 15 4.61 -8.26 2.04
C LEU A 15 3.79 -8.40 3.33
N ARG A 16 3.51 -7.28 4.00
CA ARG A 16 2.70 -7.29 5.21
C ARG A 16 1.47 -6.40 5.05
N LEU A 17 0.28 -7.00 5.17
CA LEU A 17 -0.98 -6.26 5.25
C LEU A 17 -1.05 -5.51 6.58
N LEU A 18 -1.28 -4.21 6.54
CA LEU A 18 -1.35 -3.36 7.71
C LEU A 18 -2.81 -3.22 8.20
N PRO A 19 -3.00 -3.01 9.52
CA PRO A 19 -4.28 -2.58 10.08
C PRO A 19 -4.81 -1.34 9.36
N GLY A 20 -6.13 -1.26 9.15
CA GLY A 20 -6.76 -0.19 8.35
C GLY A 20 -7.03 -0.56 6.89
N SER A 21 -6.71 -1.80 6.48
CA SER A 21 -7.12 -2.35 5.18
C SER A 21 -8.58 -2.82 5.19
N HIS A 22 -9.30 -2.59 4.09
CA HIS A 22 -10.72 -2.91 3.90
C HIS A 22 -10.94 -3.65 2.58
N ALA A 23 -11.87 -4.62 2.58
CA ALA A 23 -12.22 -5.39 1.38
C ALA A 23 -13.35 -4.77 0.54
N VAL A 24 -14.18 -3.89 1.13
CA VAL A 24 -15.30 -3.24 0.44
C VAL A 24 -15.51 -1.83 0.99
N PRO A 25 -15.38 -0.78 0.14
CA PRO A 25 -14.61 -0.82 -1.11
C PRO A 25 -13.15 -1.18 -0.81
N VAL A 26 -12.44 -1.73 -1.80
CA VAL A 26 -11.08 -2.22 -1.57
C VAL A 26 -10.13 -1.06 -1.30
N GLU A 27 -9.52 -1.10 -0.12
CA GLU A 27 -8.47 -0.18 0.30
C GLU A 27 -7.43 -0.96 1.07
N LEU A 28 -6.19 -1.01 0.59
CA LEU A 28 -5.13 -1.82 1.17
C LEU A 28 -3.99 -0.90 1.60
N LEU A 29 -3.53 -1.10 2.83
CA LEU A 29 -2.25 -0.58 3.31
C LEU A 29 -1.31 -1.76 3.45
N VAL A 30 -0.22 -1.75 2.69
CA VAL A 30 0.74 -2.85 2.61
C VAL A 30 2.13 -2.31 2.85
N GLN A 31 2.86 -2.91 3.78
CA GLN A 31 4.28 -2.66 3.96
C GLN A 31 5.07 -3.57 3.00
N LEU A 32 5.96 -2.96 2.22
CA LEU A 32 6.87 -3.62 1.29
C LEU A 32 8.13 -4.11 2.03
N PRO A 33 8.98 -4.94 1.39
CA PRO A 33 10.17 -5.50 2.05
C PRO A 33 11.21 -4.45 2.45
N ASP A 34 11.25 -3.31 1.75
CA ASP A 34 12.09 -2.15 2.06
C ASP A 34 11.48 -1.22 3.13
N ALA A 35 10.43 -1.69 3.81
CA ALA A 35 9.63 -0.97 4.80
C ALA A 35 8.77 0.20 4.28
N THR A 36 8.85 0.54 2.99
CA THR A 36 7.97 1.56 2.40
C THR A 36 6.52 1.10 2.40
N ILE A 37 5.60 2.07 2.34
CA ILE A 37 4.16 1.80 2.50
C ILE A 37 3.45 1.99 1.16
N ALA A 38 2.80 0.95 0.68
CA ALA A 38 1.93 0.98 -0.49
C ALA A 38 0.46 1.12 -0.05
N ARG A 39 -0.22 2.17 -0.52
CA ARG A 39 -1.68 2.35 -0.39
C ARG A 39 -2.34 2.09 -1.74
N PHE A 40 -3.15 1.04 -1.79
CA PHE A 40 -3.99 0.74 -2.94
C PHE A 40 -5.45 1.12 -2.67
N THR A 41 -6.11 1.77 -3.61
CA THR A 41 -7.53 2.13 -3.51
C THR A 41 -8.26 1.81 -4.79
N ALA A 42 -9.43 1.19 -4.67
CA ALA A 42 -10.39 1.02 -5.75
C ALA A 42 -11.62 1.89 -5.50
N ARG A 43 -11.77 3.00 -6.26
CA ARG A 43 -12.81 4.02 -6.03
C ARG A 43 -13.30 4.60 -7.35
N GLY A 44 -14.61 4.83 -7.47
CA GLY A 44 -15.20 5.34 -8.72
C GLY A 44 -14.89 4.37 -9.87
N THR A 45 -14.21 4.86 -10.90
CA THR A 45 -13.68 4.08 -12.03
C THR A 45 -12.17 3.89 -11.98
N LYS A 46 -11.49 4.31 -10.90
CA LYS A 46 -10.02 4.35 -10.82
C LYS A 46 -9.47 3.37 -9.80
N LEU A 47 -8.37 2.73 -10.18
CA LEU A 47 -7.48 2.02 -9.27
C LEU A 47 -6.21 2.83 -9.11
N ARG A 48 -5.80 3.05 -7.87
CA ARG A 48 -4.61 3.85 -7.58
C ARG A 48 -3.72 3.11 -6.61
N LEU A 49 -2.42 3.10 -6.90
CA LEU A 49 -1.38 2.65 -5.99
C LEU A 49 -0.44 3.82 -5.71
N ARG A 50 -0.28 4.17 -4.44
CA ARG A 50 0.67 5.19 -3.97
C ARG A 50 1.70 4.56 -3.07
N GLN A 51 2.95 4.95 -3.21
CA GLN A 51 4.02 4.56 -2.29
C GLN A 51 4.40 5.74 -1.40
N TYR A 52 4.69 5.47 -0.13
CA TYR A 52 5.07 6.46 0.87
C TYR A 52 6.32 6.02 1.62
N SER A 53 7.07 7.00 2.14
CA SER A 53 8.15 6.76 3.10
C SER A 53 7.63 5.98 4.33
N PRO A 54 8.46 5.11 4.95
CA PRO A 54 8.11 4.47 6.22
C PRO A 54 7.67 5.48 7.30
N ASP A 55 8.27 6.67 7.31
CA ASP A 55 8.00 7.74 8.28
C ASP A 55 6.61 8.39 8.10
N ALA A 56 5.94 8.11 6.97
CA ALA A 56 4.57 8.53 6.75
C ALA A 56 3.56 7.75 7.60
N LEU A 57 3.96 6.61 8.17
CA LEU A 57 3.09 5.75 8.94
C LEU A 57 3.00 6.22 10.40
N THR A 58 1.79 6.42 10.89
CA THR A 58 1.51 6.75 12.29
C THR A 58 0.70 5.63 12.92
N SER A 59 1.09 5.23 14.13
CA SER A 59 0.38 4.24 14.95
C SER A 59 -0.27 4.94 16.13
N ILE A 60 -1.57 4.72 16.30
CA ILE A 60 -2.36 5.25 17.41
C ILE A 60 -2.82 4.04 18.22
N VAL A 61 -2.31 3.94 19.45
CA VAL A 61 -2.81 2.97 20.43
C VAL A 61 -4.01 3.60 21.11
N ILE A 62 -5.20 3.01 20.92
CA ILE A 62 -6.39 3.42 21.64
C ILE A 62 -6.31 2.82 23.05
N ALA A 63 -6.33 3.66 24.07
CA ALA A 63 -6.38 3.18 25.45
C ALA A 63 -7.66 2.36 25.68
N ALA A 64 -7.56 1.20 26.35
CA ALA A 64 -8.75 0.45 26.72
C ALA A 64 -9.54 1.21 27.79
N GLU A 65 -10.87 1.21 27.71
CA GLU A 65 -11.78 2.06 28.51
C GLU A 65 -11.87 1.70 30.01
N CYS A 66 -10.99 0.84 30.52
CA CYS A 66 -11.00 0.41 31.91
C CYS A 66 -9.59 0.50 32.50
N GLY A 67 -9.33 1.58 33.26
CA GLY A 67 -8.06 1.85 33.94
C GLY A 67 -8.08 1.54 35.44
N CYS A 68 -8.96 0.65 35.92
CA CYS A 68 -9.21 0.46 37.36
C CYS A 68 -8.25 -0.49 38.09
N GLY A 69 -7.08 -0.84 37.51
CA GLY A 69 -6.05 -1.64 38.19
C GLY A 69 -6.34 -3.15 38.30
N ASP A 70 -7.61 -3.55 38.46
CA ASP A 70 -8.03 -4.96 38.55
C ASP A 70 -8.25 -5.62 37.18
N HIS A 71 -8.50 -4.82 36.15
CA HIS A 71 -8.53 -5.27 34.77
C HIS A 71 -7.26 -4.77 34.11
N HIS A 72 -6.24 -5.63 33.95
CA HIS A 72 -5.09 -5.29 33.13
C HIS A 72 -5.59 -5.00 31.70
N PRO A 73 -5.46 -3.77 31.19
CA PRO A 73 -5.89 -3.50 29.83
C PRO A 73 -4.93 -4.25 28.91
N ARG A 74 -5.43 -5.29 28.25
CA ARG A 74 -4.85 -5.70 26.95
C ARG A 74 -4.86 -4.41 26.14
N THR A 75 -3.68 -3.91 25.77
CA THR A 75 -3.51 -2.69 24.96
C THR A 75 -4.61 -2.64 23.92
N GLY A 76 -5.37 -1.54 23.87
CA GLY A 76 -6.50 -1.44 22.95
C GLY A 76 -6.04 -1.51 21.49
N PRO A 77 -6.99 -1.61 20.54
CA PRO A 77 -6.67 -1.88 19.15
C PRO A 77 -5.69 -0.83 18.60
N ASN A 78 -4.58 -1.31 18.04
CA ASN A 78 -3.63 -0.45 17.35
C ASN A 78 -4.22 -0.04 16.00
N ARG A 79 -4.40 1.26 15.79
CA ARG A 79 -4.75 1.82 14.48
C ARG A 79 -3.49 2.29 13.79
N VAL A 80 -3.32 1.83 12.55
CA VAL A 80 -2.27 2.30 11.66
C VAL A 80 -2.92 3.21 10.63
N THR A 81 -2.37 4.41 10.45
CA THR A 81 -2.82 5.38 9.46
C THR A 81 -1.63 6.06 8.81
N LEU A 82 -1.82 6.57 7.59
CA LEU A 82 -0.88 7.54 7.04
C LEU A 82 -1.08 8.88 7.76
N SER A 83 0.02 9.60 7.96
CA SER A 83 0.01 11.00 8.40
C SER A 83 -0.85 11.84 7.45
N THR A 84 -1.56 12.81 7.99
CA THR A 84 -2.35 13.79 7.21
C THR A 84 -1.49 14.51 6.18
N TYR A 85 -0.20 14.69 6.45
CA TYR A 85 0.75 15.38 5.58
C TYR A 85 1.63 14.43 4.76
N ALA A 86 1.29 13.13 4.72
CA ALA A 86 2.03 12.15 3.94
C ALA A 86 1.96 12.48 2.44
N VAL A 87 3.11 12.71 1.83
CA VAL A 87 3.26 12.91 0.38
C VAL A 87 3.72 11.59 -0.24
N PRO A 88 3.07 11.12 -1.33
CA PRO A 88 3.51 9.91 -2.00
C PRO A 88 4.84 10.17 -2.73
N VAL A 89 5.77 9.23 -2.62
CA VAL A 89 7.04 9.24 -3.36
C VAL A 89 6.86 8.74 -4.80
N ALA A 90 5.82 7.94 -5.04
CA ALA A 90 5.42 7.46 -6.35
C ALA A 90 3.91 7.19 -6.40
N GLU A 91 3.30 7.33 -7.58
CA GLU A 91 1.89 7.03 -7.83
C GLU A 91 1.72 6.38 -9.20
N HIS A 92 0.92 5.31 -9.26
CA HIS A 92 0.37 4.78 -10.50
C HIS A 92 -1.15 4.74 -10.42
N VAL A 93 -1.80 5.04 -11.54
CA VAL A 93 -3.26 5.03 -11.69
C VAL A 93 -3.63 4.22 -12.91
N LEU A 94 -4.56 3.29 -12.74
CA LEU A 94 -5.30 2.70 -13.85
C LEU A 94 -6.62 3.45 -13.98
N ASP A 95 -6.82 4.04 -15.14
CA ASP A 95 -8.10 4.62 -15.51
C ASP A 95 -8.99 3.54 -16.11
N GLY A 96 -9.91 3.01 -15.31
CA GLY A 96 -10.77 1.92 -15.73
C GLY A 96 -11.80 2.32 -16.77
N GLU A 97 -12.15 3.61 -16.86
CA GLU A 97 -13.00 4.11 -17.94
C GLU A 97 -12.29 3.93 -19.29
N LEU A 98 -11.01 4.29 -19.37
CA LEU A 98 -10.21 4.14 -20.59
C LEU A 98 -9.87 2.67 -20.89
N LEU A 99 -9.48 1.90 -19.87
CA LEU A 99 -8.92 0.57 -20.06
C LEU A 99 -9.98 -0.53 -20.16
N PHE A 100 -11.10 -0.37 -19.46
CA PHE A 100 -12.14 -1.40 -19.31
C PHE A 100 -13.53 -0.91 -19.69
N GLY A 101 -13.68 0.37 -20.08
CA GLY A 101 -14.98 0.98 -20.32
C GLY A 101 -15.80 1.22 -19.05
N TRP A 102 -15.17 1.16 -17.86
CA TRP A 102 -15.89 1.24 -16.60
C TRP A 102 -16.68 2.53 -16.45
N GLN A 103 -17.85 2.42 -15.87
CA GLN A 103 -18.76 3.53 -15.61
C GLN A 103 -19.02 3.67 -14.11
N HIS A 104 -19.40 4.89 -13.70
CA HIS A 104 -19.85 5.21 -12.35
C HIS A 104 -18.86 4.78 -11.23
N HIS A 105 -19.15 3.68 -10.54
CA HIS A 105 -18.46 3.22 -9.32
C HIS A 105 -17.94 1.79 -9.44
N GLU A 106 -17.78 1.27 -10.66
CA GLU A 106 -17.41 -0.13 -10.89
C GLU A 106 -16.06 -0.54 -10.28
N ALA A 107 -15.06 0.35 -10.22
CA ALA A 107 -13.83 0.06 -9.48
C ALA A 107 -14.10 -0.10 -7.98
N GLY A 108 -14.98 0.74 -7.42
CA GLY A 108 -15.40 0.64 -6.02
C GLY A 108 -16.24 -0.60 -5.70
N ALA A 109 -16.85 -1.22 -6.71
CA ALA A 109 -17.63 -2.44 -6.60
C ALA A 109 -16.79 -3.72 -6.75
N LEU A 110 -15.50 -3.61 -7.10
CA LEU A 110 -14.61 -4.76 -7.21
C LEU A 110 -14.52 -5.51 -5.89
N ARG A 111 -14.58 -6.84 -6.00
CA ARG A 111 -14.29 -7.72 -4.87
C ARG A 111 -12.77 -7.80 -4.69
N LEU A 112 -12.36 -8.12 -3.47
CA LEU A 112 -10.93 -8.25 -3.12
C LEU A 112 -10.12 -9.16 -4.07
N PRO A 113 -10.61 -10.34 -4.53
CA PRO A 113 -9.88 -11.16 -5.50
C PRO A 113 -9.57 -10.41 -6.80
N ASP A 114 -10.57 -9.72 -7.37
CA ASP A 114 -10.43 -9.02 -8.65
C ASP A 114 -9.50 -7.82 -8.50
N ALA A 115 -9.70 -7.03 -7.44
CA ALA A 115 -8.85 -5.90 -7.10
C ALA A 115 -7.40 -6.31 -6.80
N SER A 116 -7.18 -7.50 -6.21
CA SER A 116 -5.84 -8.00 -5.89
C SER A 116 -4.96 -8.23 -7.12
N THR A 117 -5.58 -8.64 -8.24
CA THR A 117 -4.86 -8.79 -9.52
C THR A 117 -4.29 -7.46 -9.97
N HIS A 118 -5.11 -6.40 -9.92
CA HIS A 118 -4.67 -5.06 -10.27
C HIS A 118 -3.66 -4.47 -9.27
N PHE A 119 -3.80 -4.79 -7.99
CA PHE A 119 -2.81 -4.42 -6.96
C PHE A 119 -1.43 -4.97 -7.32
N PHE A 120 -1.30 -6.26 -7.63
CA PHE A 120 -0.02 -6.86 -7.99
C PHE A 120 0.53 -6.32 -9.32
N THR A 121 -0.33 -6.05 -10.31
CA THR A 121 0.07 -5.40 -11.56
C THR A 121 0.70 -4.03 -11.30
N LEU A 122 0.04 -3.17 -10.53
CA LEU A 122 0.56 -1.84 -10.21
C LEU A 122 1.82 -1.92 -9.33
N LEU A 123 1.90 -2.88 -8.42
CA LEU A 123 3.07 -3.06 -7.57
C LEU A 123 4.31 -3.45 -8.39
N ASN A 124 4.15 -4.30 -9.39
CA ASN A 124 5.24 -4.68 -10.28
C ASN A 124 5.74 -3.49 -11.13
N GLN A 125 4.83 -2.60 -11.55
CA GLN A 125 5.19 -1.37 -12.28
C GLN A 125 6.02 -0.40 -11.45
N LEU A 126 5.71 -0.26 -10.15
CA LEU A 126 6.51 0.54 -9.21
C LEU A 126 7.94 -0.02 -9.07
N THR A 127 8.06 -1.32 -8.87
CA THR A 127 9.37 -1.99 -8.69
C THR A 127 10.22 -1.89 -9.95
N ALA A 128 9.62 -2.05 -11.13
CA ALA A 128 10.32 -1.89 -12.41
C ALA A 128 10.85 -0.47 -12.58
N SER A 129 10.01 0.54 -12.35
CA SER A 129 10.38 1.96 -12.45
C SER A 129 11.52 2.33 -11.50
N THR A 130 11.51 1.77 -10.28
CA THR A 130 12.57 1.99 -9.28
C THR A 130 13.90 1.33 -9.70
N THR A 131 13.83 0.14 -10.27
CA THR A 131 15.03 -0.61 -10.73
C THR A 131 15.68 0.09 -11.92
N GLU A 132 14.90 0.58 -12.88
CA GLU A 132 15.39 1.36 -14.02
C GLU A 132 16.05 2.66 -13.55
N ALA A 133 15.40 3.40 -12.64
CA ALA A 133 15.99 4.61 -12.08
C ALA A 133 17.32 4.35 -11.35
N ALA A 134 17.41 3.26 -10.57
CA ALA A 134 18.65 2.89 -9.88
C ALA A 134 19.78 2.49 -10.85
N ALA A 135 19.47 1.82 -11.95
CA ALA A 135 20.45 1.43 -12.96
C ALA A 135 21.07 2.66 -13.66
N VAL A 136 20.25 3.67 -13.99
CA VAL A 136 20.72 4.92 -14.62
C VAL A 136 21.67 5.68 -13.69
N VAL A 137 21.34 5.79 -12.40
CA VAL A 137 22.20 6.46 -11.40
C VAL A 137 23.53 5.72 -11.19
N ALA A 138 23.51 4.39 -11.20
CA ALA A 138 24.72 3.59 -11.07
C ALA A 138 25.65 3.73 -12.29
N GLU A 139 25.10 3.85 -13.50
CA GLU A 139 25.86 4.06 -14.74
C GLU A 139 26.48 5.46 -14.80
N GLU A 140 25.76 6.49 -14.34
CA GLU A 140 26.25 7.86 -14.27
C GLU A 140 27.36 8.01 -13.23
N THR A 141 27.20 7.38 -12.06
CA THR A 141 28.24 7.35 -11.00
C THR A 141 29.50 6.63 -11.48
N ARG A 142 29.36 5.54 -12.25
CA ARG A 142 30.51 4.80 -12.80
C ARG A 142 31.27 5.61 -13.85
N THR A 143 30.56 6.42 -14.64
CA THR A 143 31.17 7.32 -15.63
C THR A 143 31.95 8.45 -14.96
N LEU A 144 31.44 9.01 -13.85
CA LEU A 144 32.11 10.08 -13.11
C LEU A 144 33.38 9.63 -12.36
N VAL A 145 33.43 8.39 -11.87
CA VAL A 145 34.62 7.85 -11.17
C VAL A 145 35.74 7.45 -12.15
N GLY A 146 35.44 7.23 -13.44
CA GLY A 146 36.41 6.79 -14.45
C GLY A 146 37.21 7.91 -15.15
N VAL A 147 36.97 9.19 -14.81
CA VAL A 147 37.58 10.37 -15.49
C VAL A 147 38.61 11.10 -14.60
N ALA A 148 38.99 10.53 -13.45
CA ALA A 148 40.01 11.09 -12.55
C ALA A 148 41.38 10.40 -12.71
#